data_AF-A0A1M5D8Y1-F1
#
_entry.id   AF-A0A1M5D8Y1-F1
#
_cell.length_a   1.000
_cell.length_b   1.000
_cell.length_c   1.000
_cell.angle_alpha   90.00
_cell.angle_beta   90.00
_cell.angle_gamma   90.00
#
_symmetry.space_group_name_H-M   'P 1'
#
loop_
_entity.id
_entity.type
_entity.pdbx_description
1 polymer ?
#
loop_
_entity_poly.entity_id
_entity_poly.type
_entity_poly.pdbx_seq_one_letter_code
_entity_poly.pdbx_strand_id
1 'polypeptide(L)' 'MNPLAYLTYLFEQLPNIDTTDPGELDKLLPWSATLPIACRVYNNN' A
#
# COMPACT_ATOMS: atom_id res chain seq x y z
N MET A 1 -8.74 -1.22 9.85
CA MET A 1 -8.28 -0.83 8.49
C MET A 1 -9.51 -0.46 7.67
N ASN A 2 -9.47 0.65 6.92
CA ASN A 2 -10.52 0.99 5.96
C ASN A 2 -10.12 0.48 4.57
N PRO A 3 -10.75 -0.58 4.03
CA PRO A 3 -10.38 -1.17 2.75
C PRO A 3 -10.51 -0.20 1.58
N LEU A 4 -11.52 0.68 1.62
CA LEU A 4 -11.72 1.68 0.59
C LEU A 4 -10.58 2.68 0.54
N ALA A 5 -10.13 3.17 1.71
CA ALA A 5 -9.02 4.13 1.79
C ALA A 5 -7.69 3.53 1.27
N TYR A 6 -7.43 2.26 1.57
CA TYR A 6 -6.27 1.54 1.03
C TYR A 6 -6.34 1.42 -0.50
N LEU A 7 -7.49 1.01 -1.06
CA LEU A 7 -7.66 0.87 -2.50
C LEU A 7 -7.54 2.23 -3.22
N THR A 8 -8.13 3.30 -2.66
CA THR A 8 -7.99 4.65 -3.22
C THR A 8 -6.52 5.06 -3.27
N TYR A 9 -5.79 4.93 -2.16
CA TYR A 9 -4.37 5.26 -2.12
C TYR A 9 -3.54 4.40 -3.09
N LEU A 10 -3.84 3.10 -3.15
CA LEU A 10 -3.17 2.17 -4.06
C LEU A 10 -3.32 2.61 -5.52
N PHE A 11 -4.53 2.95 -5.95
CA PHE A 11 -4.79 3.38 -7.32
C PHE A 11 -4.22 4.77 -7.64
N GLU A 12 -4.08 5.66 -6.65
CA GLU A 12 -3.39 6.95 -6.82
C GLU A 12 -1.88 6.78 -7.03
N GLN A 13 -1.25 5.80 -6.39
CA GLN A 13 0.20 5.56 -6.51
C GLN A 13 0.56 4.66 -7.69
N LEU A 14 -0.31 3.73 -8.08
CA LEU A 14 -0.10 2.79 -9.20
C LEU A 14 0.43 3.41 -10.51
N PRO A 15 -0.08 4.55 -11.02
CA PRO A 15 0.45 5.16 -12.24
C PRO A 15 1.83 5.80 -12.05
N ASN A 16 2.27 6.02 -10.81
CA ASN A 16 3.52 6.70 -10.47
C ASN A 16 4.66 5.74 -10.07
N ILE A 17 4.41 4.42 -10.06
CA ILE A 17 5.41 3.43 -9.68
C ILE A 17 5.90 2.62 -10.88
N ASP A 18 7.14 2.15 -10.78
CA ASP A 18 7.68 1.16 -11.70
C ASP A 18 7.19 -0.24 -11.29
N THR A 19 6.27 -0.82 -12.07
CA THR A 19 5.75 -2.16 -11.80
C THR A 19 6.76 -3.28 -12.09
N THR A 20 7.90 -2.95 -12.69
CA THR A 20 9.01 -3.89 -12.91
C THR A 20 9.98 -3.94 -11.74
N ASP A 21 9.94 -2.97 -10.83
CA ASP A 21 10.71 -2.97 -9.59
C ASP A 21 9.89 -3.60 -8.44
N PRO A 22 10.28 -4.79 -7.94
CA PRO A 22 9.61 -5.42 -6.81
C PRO A 22 9.60 -4.55 -5.55
N GLY A 23 10.60 -3.69 -5.36
CA GLY A 23 10.72 -2.82 -4.19
C GLY A 23 9.69 -1.69 -4.18
N GLU A 24 9.26 -1.20 -5.34
CA GLU A 24 8.18 -0.22 -5.46
C GLU A 24 6.83 -0.85 -5.12
N LEU A 25 6.60 -2.09 -5.55
CA LEU A 25 5.38 -2.82 -5.25
C LEU A 25 5.26 -3.14 -3.75
N ASP A 26 6.38 -3.49 -3.10
CA ASP A 26 6.43 -3.83 -1.68
C ASP A 26 6.01 -2.64 -0.79
N LYS A 27 6.33 -1.41 -1.21
CA LYS A 27 5.93 -0.18 -0.51
C LYS A 27 4.41 0.06 -0.52
N LEU A 28 3.70 -0.49 -1.50
CA LEU A 28 2.26 -0.34 -1.65
C LEU A 28 1.46 -1.44 -0.95
N LEU A 29 2.12 -2.50 -0.48
CA LEU A 29 1.43 -3.60 0.18
C LEU A 29 0.84 -3.17 1.53
N PRO A 30 -0.28 -3.79 1.98
CA PRO A 30 -1.02 -3.33 3.15
C PRO A 30 -0.23 -3.34 4.46
N TRP A 31 0.84 -4.13 4.53
CA TRP A 31 1.75 -4.26 5.67
C TRP A 31 2.97 -3.34 5.58
N SER A 32 3.10 -2.53 4.52
CA SER A 32 4.23 -1.64 4.32
C SER A 32 4.32 -0.56 5.39
N ALA A 33 5.53 -0.34 5.91
CA ALA A 33 5.84 0.73 6.84
C ALA A 33 5.80 2.13 6.20
N THR A 34 5.71 2.25 4.88
CA THR A 34 5.57 3.54 4.18
C THR A 34 4.12 3.99 4.03
N LEU A 35 3.14 3.08 4.18
CA LEU A 35 1.72 3.40 4.06
C LEU A 35 1.22 4.29 5.21
N PRO A 36 0.16 5.09 5.01
CA PRO A 36 -0.54 5.75 6.11
C PRO A 36 -1.12 4.74 7.11
N ILE A 37 -1.15 5.08 8.41
CA ILE A 37 -1.68 4.21 9.48
C ILE A 37 -3.11 3.73 9.20
N ALA A 38 -3.95 4.58 8.58
CA ALA A 38 -5.32 4.25 8.22
C ALA A 38 -5.43 3.15 7.14
N CYS A 39 -4.39 3.02 6.32
CA CYS A 39 -4.28 2.05 5.22
C CYS A 39 -3.51 0.79 5.63
N ARG A 40 -2.78 0.81 6.76
CA ARG A 40 -2.01 -0.34 7.23
C ARG A 40 -2.90 -1.45 7.78
N VAL A 41 -2.57 -2.68 7.40
CA VAL A 41 -3.05 -3.91 8.02
C VAL A 41 -2.03 -4.33 9.07
N TYR A 42 -2.44 -4.31 10.33
CA TYR A 42 -1.69 -4.96 11.40
C TYR A 42 -2.16 -6.40 11.46
N ASN A 43 -1.34 -7.32 10.95
CA ASN A 43 -1.62 -8.74 11.12
C ASN A 43 -1.28 -9.09 12.58
N ASN A 44 -2.31 -9.27 13.40
CA ASN A 44 -2.16 -9.67 14.79
C ASN A 44 -2.13 -11.21 14.81
N ASN A 45 -0.92 -11.79 14.83
CA ASN A 45 -0.73 -13.23 15.08
C ASN A 45 -1.05 -13.58 16.52
#